data_AF-A0A7V4SNC9-F1
#
_entry.id   AF-A0A7V4SNC9-F1
#
_cell.length_a   1.000
_cell.length_b   1.000
_cell.length_c   1.000
_cell.angle_alpha   90.00
_cell.angle_beta   90.00
_cell.angle_gamma   90.00
#
_symmetry.space_group_name_H-M   'P 1'
#
loop_
_entity.id
_entity.type
_entity.pdbx_description
1 polymer ?
#
loop_
_entity_poly.entity_id
_entity_poly.type
_entity_poly.pdbx_seq_one_letter_code
_entity_poly.pdbx_strand_id
1 'polypeptide(L)'
;MENYAQRGVLFVVRNEAAQAWNAFGFDKPDEAKRWRAAMDKDPLLTTVVNSRSRMLLDNARPGFIPDDSPVRRSLISPLLLKGKVLAFLYADSGADGKLDHYSIDLLMRVASLAIDIFPLRPKRDPLPPVLENQDIILPVGAHAGPAGGREPALRGHGDPLHFRSGARGTAHGPDGDDRDPSGGPVPRTAAPP
;
A
#
# COMPACT_ATOMS: atom_id res chain seq x y z
N MET A 1 -20.30 -3.04 -9.20
CA MET A 1 -18.92 -2.99 -8.65
C MET A 1 -18.21 -4.20 -9.23
N GLU A 2 -17.22 -3.99 -10.09
CA GLU A 2 -16.50 -5.10 -10.72
C GLU A 2 -15.60 -5.75 -9.67
N ASN A 3 -15.87 -7.00 -9.30
CA ASN A 3 -15.08 -7.72 -8.32
C ASN A 3 -13.81 -8.27 -8.98
N TYR A 4 -12.64 -7.76 -8.57
CA TYR A 4 -11.33 -8.22 -9.04
C TYR A 4 -10.92 -9.60 -8.49
N ALA A 5 -11.54 -10.03 -7.39
CA ALA A 5 -11.44 -11.36 -6.81
C ALA A 5 -12.78 -11.73 -6.16
N GLN A 6 -13.04 -13.02 -5.97
CA GLN A 6 -14.24 -13.46 -5.25
C GLN A 6 -14.05 -13.29 -3.75
N ARG A 7 -12.85 -13.60 -3.24
CA ARG A 7 -12.51 -13.50 -1.82
C ARG A 7 -11.11 -12.95 -1.64
N GLY A 8 -10.85 -12.39 -0.47
CA GLY A 8 -9.51 -11.95 -0.13
C GLY A 8 -9.34 -11.60 1.34
N VAL A 9 -8.10 -11.73 1.81
CA VAL A 9 -7.69 -11.42 3.18
C VAL A 9 -6.38 -10.65 3.15
N LEU A 10 -6.39 -9.48 3.78
CA LEU A 10 -5.18 -8.68 4.00
C LEU A 10 -4.57 -9.06 5.33
N PHE A 11 -3.35 -9.57 5.30
CA PHE A 11 -2.57 -9.92 6.49
C PHE A 11 -1.52 -8.85 6.76
N VAL A 12 -1.36 -8.47 8.03
CA VAL A 12 -0.31 -7.56 8.50
C VAL A 12 0.75 -8.37 9.26
N VAL A 13 2.01 -8.17 8.91
CA VAL A 13 3.16 -8.86 9.52
C VAL A 13 3.58 -8.13 10.79
N ARG A 14 3.62 -8.85 11.92
CA ARG A 14 4.09 -8.37 13.23
C ARG A 14 4.77 -9.52 13.97
N ASN A 15 5.98 -9.29 14.50
CA ASN A 15 6.71 -10.27 15.31
C ASN A 15 6.76 -11.67 14.65
N GLU A 16 7.18 -11.73 13.38
CA GLU A 16 7.31 -12.99 12.60
C GLU A 16 6.00 -13.77 12.38
N ALA A 17 4.86 -13.18 12.73
CA ALA A 17 3.53 -13.71 12.42
C ALA A 17 2.77 -12.74 11.52
N ALA A 18 1.92 -13.28 10.66
CA ALA A 18 0.94 -12.52 9.92
C ALA A 18 -0.42 -12.66 10.60
N GLN A 19 -1.09 -11.55 10.86
CA GLN A 19 -2.45 -11.53 11.39
C GLN A 19 -3.40 -10.92 10.35
N ALA A 20 -4.52 -11.60 10.08
CA ALA A 20 -5.57 -11.06 9.24
C ALA A 20 -6.09 -9.74 9.83
N TRP A 21 -6.15 -8.71 9.00
CA TRP A 21 -6.61 -7.38 9.38
C TRP A 21 -7.95 -7.04 8.73
N ASN A 22 -8.15 -7.48 7.49
CA ASN A 22 -9.41 -7.32 6.78
C ASN A 22 -9.69 -8.54 5.89
N ALA A 23 -10.96 -8.85 5.66
CA ALA A 23 -11.39 -9.98 4.86
C ALA A 23 -12.73 -9.69 4.16
N PHE A 24 -12.92 -10.24 2.96
CA PHE A 24 -14.18 -10.17 2.21
C PHE A 24 -14.44 -11.46 1.42
N GLY A 25 -15.71 -11.68 1.07
CA GLY A 25 -16.14 -12.78 0.20
C GLY A 25 -16.21 -14.16 0.87
N PHE A 26 -15.78 -14.27 2.13
CA PHE A 26 -16.00 -15.47 2.94
C PHE A 26 -17.39 -15.44 3.58
N ASP A 27 -17.98 -16.61 3.80
CA ASP A 27 -19.28 -16.74 4.47
C ASP A 27 -19.25 -16.17 5.90
N LYS A 28 -18.07 -16.25 6.54
CA LYS A 28 -17.84 -15.76 7.90
C LYS A 28 -16.64 -14.80 7.94
N PRO A 29 -16.80 -13.56 7.46
CA PRO A 29 -15.69 -12.62 7.32
C PRO A 29 -15.06 -12.24 8.67
N ASP A 30 -15.80 -12.27 9.77
CA ASP A 30 -15.25 -11.99 11.10
C ASP A 30 -14.44 -13.17 11.68
N GLU A 31 -14.72 -14.41 11.26
CA GLU A 31 -13.82 -15.53 11.53
C GLU A 31 -12.52 -15.38 10.74
N ALA A 32 -12.61 -14.95 9.47
CA ALA A 32 -11.44 -14.73 8.62
C ALA A 32 -10.49 -13.65 9.15
N LYS A 33 -10.99 -12.58 9.77
CA LYS A 33 -10.18 -11.56 10.45
C LYS A 33 -9.41 -12.08 11.68
N ARG A 34 -9.69 -13.30 12.17
CA ARG A 34 -8.95 -13.92 13.27
C ARG A 34 -7.83 -14.85 12.81
N TRP A 35 -7.71 -15.09 11.51
CA TRP A 35 -6.68 -15.97 10.96
C TRP A 35 -5.27 -15.45 11.24
N ARG A 36 -4.36 -16.40 11.44
CA ARG A 36 -2.94 -16.15 11.69
C ARG A 36 -2.10 -17.12 10.89
N ALA A 37 -0.98 -16.62 10.40
CA ALA A 37 0.03 -17.42 9.72
C ALA A 37 1.38 -17.21 10.39
N ALA A 38 2.12 -18.29 10.62
CA ALA A 38 3.51 -18.21 11.06
C ALA A 38 4.40 -18.06 9.82
N MET A 39 5.18 -16.97 9.74
CA MET A 39 5.93 -16.64 8.52
C MET A 39 7.06 -17.63 8.24
N ASP A 40 7.62 -18.22 9.29
CA ASP A 40 8.75 -19.17 9.30
C ASP A 40 8.33 -20.62 9.02
N LYS A 41 7.05 -20.96 9.24
CA LYS A 41 6.53 -22.33 9.06
C LYS A 41 5.90 -22.58 7.71
N ASP A 42 5.55 -21.53 6.97
CA ASP A 42 4.94 -21.65 5.65
C ASP A 42 5.96 -21.33 4.54
N PRO A 43 6.30 -22.31 3.68
CA PRO A 43 7.25 -22.11 2.60
C PRO A 43 6.83 -21.01 1.60
N LEU A 44 5.52 -20.86 1.33
CA LEU A 44 5.03 -19.82 0.42
C LEU A 44 5.27 -18.44 1.01
N LEU A 45 4.99 -18.27 2.31
CA LEU A 45 5.26 -17.00 2.99
C LEU A 45 6.75 -16.68 3.05
N THR A 46 7.59 -17.68 3.28
CA THR A 46 9.06 -17.52 3.21
C THR A 46 9.49 -17.07 1.81
N THR A 47 8.94 -17.66 0.74
CA THR A 47 9.21 -17.25 -0.64
C THR A 47 8.74 -15.82 -0.92
N VAL A 48 7.54 -15.43 -0.47
CA VAL A 48 7.01 -14.05 -0.65
C VAL A 48 7.90 -13.03 0.05
N VAL A 49 8.33 -13.30 1.29
CA VAL A 49 9.21 -12.39 2.05
C VAL A 49 10.57 -12.21 1.36
N ASN A 50 11.16 -13.30 0.86
CA ASN A 50 12.48 -13.26 0.25
C ASN A 50 12.46 -12.67 -1.17
N SER A 51 11.52 -13.10 -2.01
CA SER A 51 11.42 -12.64 -3.39
C SER A 51 10.79 -11.25 -3.52
N ARG A 52 10.00 -10.83 -2.51
CA ARG A 52 9.23 -9.58 -2.52
C ARG A 52 8.34 -9.46 -3.77
N SER A 53 7.93 -10.59 -4.30
CA SER A 53 7.20 -10.71 -5.56
C SER A 53 5.89 -11.45 -5.33
N ARG A 54 4.91 -11.16 -6.18
CA ARG A 54 3.64 -11.88 -6.17
C ARG A 54 3.83 -13.36 -6.49
N MET A 55 2.96 -14.19 -5.95
CA MET A 55 2.86 -15.61 -6.28
C MET A 55 1.45 -15.94 -6.77
N LEU A 56 1.37 -16.73 -7.84
CA LEU A 56 0.12 -17.29 -8.34
C LEU A 56 0.11 -18.80 -8.08
N LEU A 57 -1.04 -19.31 -7.67
CA LEU A 57 -1.26 -20.72 -7.42
C LEU A 57 -2.49 -21.18 -8.22
N ASP A 58 -2.30 -22.21 -9.04
CA ASP A 58 -3.37 -22.83 -9.82
C ASP A 58 -3.93 -24.04 -9.07
N ASN A 59 -5.26 -24.12 -8.99
CA ASN A 59 -6.04 -25.15 -8.30
C ASN A 59 -5.56 -25.43 -6.87
N ALA A 60 -4.98 -24.41 -6.24
CA ALA A 60 -4.34 -24.54 -4.96
C ALA A 60 -4.60 -23.30 -4.10
N ARG A 61 -4.64 -23.57 -2.79
CA ARG A 61 -4.81 -22.61 -1.74
C ARG A 61 -3.66 -22.76 -0.74
N PRO A 62 -3.09 -21.65 -0.25
CA PRO A 62 -2.07 -21.72 0.80
C PRO A 62 -2.61 -22.35 2.09
N GLY A 63 -1.78 -23.15 2.77
CA GLY A 63 -2.18 -23.86 3.99
C GLY A 63 -2.57 -22.94 5.16
N PHE A 64 -2.10 -21.69 5.16
CA PHE A 64 -2.47 -20.69 6.15
C PHE A 64 -3.88 -20.08 5.96
N ILE A 65 -4.63 -20.50 4.95
CA ILE A 65 -6.04 -20.11 4.73
C ILE A 65 -6.93 -21.28 5.17
N PRO A 66 -7.47 -21.25 6.41
CA PRO A 66 -8.27 -22.35 6.97
C PRO A 66 -9.73 -22.30 6.50
N ASP A 67 -9.93 -22.42 5.20
CA ASP A 67 -11.24 -22.56 4.56
C ASP A 67 -11.11 -23.64 3.48
N ASP A 68 -12.14 -24.48 3.36
CA ASP A 68 -12.15 -25.72 2.57
C ASP A 68 -12.89 -25.56 1.24
N SER A 69 -13.40 -24.37 0.94
CA SER A 69 -14.11 -24.12 -0.31
C SER A 69 -13.22 -24.40 -1.53
N PRO A 70 -13.79 -24.79 -2.67
CA PRO A 70 -13.00 -24.95 -3.89
C PRO A 70 -12.37 -23.61 -4.36
N VAL A 71 -11.16 -23.68 -4.91
CA VAL A 71 -10.42 -22.56 -5.50
C VAL A 71 -9.79 -22.98 -6.82
N ARG A 72 -10.08 -22.29 -7.92
CA ARG A 72 -9.40 -22.49 -9.21
C ARG A 72 -8.06 -21.77 -9.30
N ARG A 73 -7.97 -20.56 -8.77
CA ARG A 73 -6.73 -19.78 -8.75
C ARG A 73 -6.66 -18.88 -7.53
N SER A 74 -5.47 -18.76 -6.96
CA SER A 74 -5.20 -17.79 -5.89
C SER A 74 -3.92 -17.00 -6.14
N LEU A 75 -3.82 -15.85 -5.45
CA LEU A 75 -2.73 -14.90 -5.50
C LEU A 75 -2.28 -14.60 -4.07
N ILE A 76 -0.97 -14.48 -3.88
CA ILE A 76 -0.38 -13.78 -2.74
C ILE A 76 0.43 -12.60 -3.30
N SER A 77 0.08 -11.36 -2.94
CA SER A 77 0.83 -10.17 -3.36
C SER A 77 1.33 -9.39 -2.14
N PRO A 78 2.65 -9.09 -2.05
CA PRO A 78 3.21 -8.39 -0.91
C PRO A 78 2.96 -6.88 -0.96
N LEU A 79 2.78 -6.29 0.21
CA LEU A 79 2.87 -4.86 0.45
C LEU A 79 4.22 -4.55 1.09
N LEU A 80 4.97 -3.64 0.47
CA LEU A 80 6.32 -3.29 0.87
C LEU A 80 6.36 -1.91 1.55
N LEU A 81 7.21 -1.79 2.57
CA LEU A 81 7.70 -0.50 3.08
C LEU A 81 9.22 -0.55 3.10
N LYS A 82 9.88 0.36 2.40
CA LYS A 82 11.34 0.44 2.29
C LYS A 82 11.97 -0.92 1.93
N GLY A 83 11.33 -1.64 1.01
CA GLY A 83 11.78 -2.96 0.55
C GLY A 83 11.57 -4.13 1.53
N LYS A 84 10.83 -3.95 2.63
CA LYS A 84 10.44 -5.03 3.56
C LYS A 84 8.96 -5.33 3.44
N VAL A 85 8.57 -6.60 3.49
CA VAL A 85 7.16 -7.01 3.51
C VAL A 85 6.53 -6.64 4.85
N LEU A 86 5.59 -5.69 4.84
CA LEU A 86 4.81 -5.30 6.02
C LEU A 86 3.45 -5.98 6.09
N ALA A 87 2.91 -6.32 4.94
CA ALA A 87 1.62 -6.95 4.80
C ALA A 87 1.62 -7.76 3.49
N PHE A 88 0.64 -8.65 3.33
CA PHE A 88 0.39 -9.30 2.06
C PHE A 88 -1.11 -9.55 1.91
N LEU A 89 -1.55 -9.52 0.66
CA LEU A 89 -2.92 -9.83 0.28
C LEU A 89 -2.99 -11.25 -0.25
N TYR A 90 -3.83 -12.07 0.37
CA TYR A 90 -4.38 -13.27 -0.26
C TYR A 90 -5.65 -12.88 -1.02
N ALA A 91 -5.79 -13.39 -2.24
CA ALA A 91 -7.02 -13.27 -3.02
C ALA A 91 -7.26 -14.53 -3.85
N ASP A 92 -8.52 -14.93 -4.03
CA ASP A 92 -8.86 -16.11 -4.81
C ASP A 92 -10.13 -15.97 -5.66
N SER A 93 -10.24 -16.88 -6.63
CA SER A 93 -11.33 -16.96 -7.59
C SER A 93 -12.53 -17.78 -7.10
N GLY A 94 -12.50 -18.39 -5.92
CA GLY A 94 -13.47 -19.44 -5.54
C GLY A 94 -13.59 -20.55 -6.58
N ALA A 95 -14.77 -21.19 -6.62
CA ALA A 95 -15.09 -22.30 -7.53
C ALA A 95 -15.21 -21.88 -9.00
N ASP A 96 -15.84 -20.73 -9.24
CA ASP A 96 -16.30 -20.30 -10.57
C ASP A 96 -15.96 -18.83 -10.88
N GLY A 97 -15.32 -18.14 -9.94
CA GLY A 97 -15.10 -16.71 -10.00
C GLY A 97 -13.91 -16.28 -10.86
N LYS A 98 -13.81 -14.95 -10.99
CA LYS A 98 -12.73 -14.26 -11.68
C LYS A 98 -11.65 -13.87 -10.66
N LEU A 99 -10.39 -14.00 -11.06
CA LEU A 99 -9.26 -13.39 -10.36
C LEU A 99 -8.46 -12.54 -11.34
N ASP A 100 -8.65 -11.22 -11.30
CA ASP A 100 -7.83 -10.27 -12.03
C ASP A 100 -6.56 -9.95 -11.23
N HIS A 101 -5.62 -10.90 -11.28
CA HIS A 101 -4.39 -10.81 -10.52
C HIS A 101 -3.46 -9.67 -10.94
N TYR A 102 -3.62 -9.11 -12.15
CA TYR A 102 -2.78 -8.00 -12.62
C TYR A 102 -3.21 -6.71 -11.96
N SER A 103 -4.52 -6.43 -11.97
CA SER A 103 -5.08 -5.26 -11.28
C SER A 103 -4.81 -5.30 -9.79
N ILE A 104 -4.94 -6.48 -9.16
CA ILE A 104 -4.65 -6.64 -7.73
C ILE A 104 -3.16 -6.41 -7.43
N ASP A 105 -2.24 -6.98 -8.21
CA ASP A 105 -0.81 -6.77 -7.96
C ASP A 105 -0.40 -5.31 -8.20
N LEU A 106 -0.95 -4.68 -9.23
CA LEU A 106 -0.71 -3.26 -9.50
C LEU A 106 -1.19 -2.38 -8.34
N LEU A 107 -2.38 -2.67 -7.80
CA LEU A 107 -2.89 -1.98 -6.61
C LEU A 107 -1.94 -2.14 -5.41
N MET A 108 -1.44 -3.35 -5.15
CA MET A 108 -0.51 -3.61 -4.04
C MET A 108 0.83 -2.88 -4.22
N ARG A 109 1.35 -2.79 -5.44
CA ARG A 109 2.55 -2.01 -5.76
C ARG A 109 2.33 -0.51 -5.54
N VAL A 110 1.22 0.03 -6.03
CA VAL A 110 0.85 1.44 -5.84
C VAL A 110 0.66 1.75 -4.35
N ALA A 111 0.01 0.86 -3.60
CA ALA A 111 -0.14 1.00 -2.15
C ALA A 111 1.22 1.00 -1.42
N SER A 112 2.14 0.14 -1.84
CA SER A 112 3.52 0.10 -1.30
C SER A 112 4.23 1.44 -1.53
N LEU A 113 4.20 1.95 -2.77
CA LEU A 113 4.77 3.25 -3.13
C LEU A 113 4.13 4.40 -2.34
N ALA A 114 2.81 4.39 -2.18
CA ALA A 114 2.10 5.41 -1.42
C ALA A 114 2.59 5.46 0.04
N ILE A 115 2.72 4.30 0.70
CA ILE A 115 3.17 4.21 2.09
C ILE A 115 4.64 4.64 2.24
N ASP A 116 5.47 4.41 1.22
CA ASP A 116 6.85 4.91 1.19
C ASP A 116 6.92 6.44 1.08
N ILE A 117 6.00 7.06 0.32
CA ILE A 117 5.99 8.51 0.02
C ILE A 117 5.36 9.32 1.15
N PHE A 118 4.38 8.78 1.87
CA PHE A 118 3.75 9.49 2.98
C PHE A 118 4.59 9.33 4.26
N PRO A 119 5.45 10.30 4.65
CA PRO A 119 5.98 10.29 6.00
C PRO A 119 4.77 10.37 6.93
N LEU A 120 4.62 9.37 7.80
CA LEU A 120 3.75 9.44 8.96
C LEU A 120 4.10 10.77 9.66
N ARG A 121 3.22 11.77 9.54
CA ARG A 121 3.48 13.09 10.12
C ARG A 121 3.86 12.86 11.58
N PRO A 122 5.02 13.34 12.05
CA PRO A 122 5.35 13.24 13.46
C PRO A 122 4.21 13.90 14.23
N LYS A 123 3.77 13.21 15.30
CA LYS A 123 2.81 13.72 16.28
C LYS A 123 3.20 15.18 16.57
N ARG A 124 2.28 16.11 16.30
CA ARG A 124 2.48 17.55 16.51
C ARG A 124 3.20 17.75 17.83
N ASP A 125 4.38 18.39 17.80
CA ASP A 125 5.09 18.78 19.01
C ASP A 125 4.09 19.48 19.93
N PRO A 126 3.99 19.11 21.23
CA PRO A 126 3.23 19.91 22.16
C PRO A 126 3.75 21.34 22.03
N LEU A 127 2.86 22.31 21.80
CA LEU A 127 3.27 23.73 21.80
C LEU A 127 4.09 23.99 23.06
N PRO A 128 5.19 24.77 22.99
CA PRO A 128 5.88 25.19 24.19
C PRO A 128 4.87 25.85 25.14
N PRO A 129 4.99 25.61 26.46
CA PRO A 129 4.08 26.22 27.43
C PRO A 129 4.06 27.73 27.20
N VAL A 130 2.86 28.26 27.03
CA VAL A 130 2.61 29.69 26.90
C VAL A 130 3.23 30.35 28.14
N LEU A 131 4.06 31.38 27.93
CA LEU A 131 4.56 32.26 28.99
C LEU A 131 3.38 33.07 29.57
N GLU A 132 2.49 32.43 30.32
CA GLU A 132 1.36 33.10 30.99
C GLU A 132 1.73 33.68 32.35
N ASN A 133 2.96 33.49 32.84
CA ASN A 133 3.44 34.07 34.10
C ASN A 133 4.65 34.99 33.88
N GLN A 134 4.47 36.06 33.09
CA GLN A 134 5.22 37.27 33.36
C GLN A 134 4.32 38.20 34.16
N ASP A 135 4.43 38.11 35.48
CA ASP A 135 4.02 39.18 36.38
C ASP A 135 4.82 40.43 35.97
N ILE A 136 4.17 41.28 35.16
CA ILE A 136 4.64 42.62 34.88
C ILE A 136 4.57 43.36 36.22
N ILE A 137 5.71 43.44 36.91
CA ILE A 137 5.88 44.40 37.99
C ILE A 137 5.81 45.78 37.34
N LEU A 138 4.62 46.37 37.33
CA LEU A 138 4.42 47.77 36.99
C LEU A 138 4.87 48.61 38.20
N PRO A 139 5.91 49.46 38.09
CA PRO A 139 6.15 50.48 39.09
C PRO A 139 5.02 51.51 39.04
N VAL A 140 4.33 51.64 40.17
CA VAL A 140 3.31 52.66 40.43
C VAL A 140 3.93 54.05 40.32
N GLY A 141 3.36 54.86 39.42
CA GLY A 141 3.33 56.32 39.53
C GLY A 141 4.45 57.09 38.85
N ALA A 142 4.16 57.66 37.67
CA ALA A 142 4.65 58.98 37.28
C ALA A 142 3.92 59.52 36.03
N HIS A 143 3.10 60.53 36.28
CA HIS A 143 2.79 61.70 35.45
C HIS A 143 2.10 61.60 34.07
N ALA A 144 0.94 62.27 34.07
CA ALA A 144 0.15 62.79 32.96
C ALA A 144 0.93 63.62 31.92
N GLY A 145 0.47 63.55 30.66
CA GLY A 145 0.77 64.53 29.60
C GLY A 145 0.35 64.05 28.21
N PRO A 146 -0.57 64.73 27.50
CA PRO A 146 -1.18 64.22 26.26
C PRO A 146 -0.59 64.82 24.96
N ALA A 147 -1.00 64.20 23.84
CA ALA A 147 -1.25 64.80 22.51
C ALA A 147 -0.21 64.65 21.38
N GLY A 148 -0.76 64.34 20.19
CA GLY A 148 -0.15 64.48 18.86
C GLY A 148 0.49 63.18 18.35
N GLY A 149 0.13 62.58 17.22
CA GLY A 149 -0.54 63.06 16.03
C GLY A 149 0.19 62.48 14.81
N ARG A 150 -0.57 62.10 13.78
CA ARG A 150 -0.18 61.81 12.39
C ARG A 150 0.35 60.43 12.01
N GLU A 151 -0.56 59.71 11.37
CA GLU A 151 -0.37 58.85 10.20
C GLU A 151 0.42 59.55 9.07
N PRO A 152 1.21 58.79 8.28
CA PRO A 152 0.97 58.83 6.84
C PRO A 152 1.06 57.46 6.15
N ALA A 153 0.11 57.27 5.23
CA ALA A 153 0.16 56.32 4.12
C ALA A 153 1.34 56.59 3.16
N LEU A 154 1.78 55.57 2.40
CA LEU A 154 1.90 55.60 0.93
C LEU A 154 2.61 54.35 0.37
N ARG A 155 1.87 53.64 -0.49
CA ARG A 155 2.22 53.13 -1.84
C ARG A 155 3.56 52.41 -2.09
N GLY A 156 3.44 51.29 -2.83
CA GLY A 156 4.02 51.25 -4.18
C GLY A 156 4.55 49.89 -4.68
N HIS A 157 4.16 49.56 -5.92
CA HIS A 157 4.77 48.64 -6.92
C HIS A 157 4.71 47.13 -6.63
N GLY A 158 4.17 46.26 -7.52
CA GLY A 158 4.41 46.11 -8.98
C GLY A 158 5.58 45.11 -9.14
N ASP A 159 5.56 43.98 -9.85
CA ASP A 159 4.76 43.41 -10.94
C ASP A 159 4.97 41.85 -10.94
N PRO A 160 4.14 41.05 -11.63
CA PRO A 160 4.22 39.58 -11.63
C PRO A 160 5.12 39.00 -12.74
N LEU A 161 5.92 37.99 -12.40
CA LEU A 161 6.75 37.23 -13.36
C LEU A 161 5.91 36.16 -14.09
N HIS A 162 5.80 36.33 -15.39
CA HIS A 162 5.43 35.30 -16.37
C HIS A 162 6.50 34.21 -16.44
N PHE A 163 6.10 32.93 -16.32
CA PHE A 163 6.90 31.81 -16.84
C PHE A 163 6.07 30.97 -17.81
N ARG A 164 6.67 30.74 -18.98
CA ARG A 164 6.08 30.18 -20.21
C ARG A 164 6.02 28.66 -20.20
N SER A 165 4.97 28.19 -20.86
CA SER A 165 4.72 26.85 -21.36
C SER A 165 5.61 26.48 -22.57
N GLY A 166 5.92 25.19 -22.71
CA GLY A 166 6.45 24.52 -23.91
C GLY A 166 6.77 23.05 -23.56
N ALA A 167 5.93 22.06 -23.84
CA ALA A 167 5.51 21.47 -25.12
C ALA A 167 6.46 20.38 -25.67
N ARG A 168 5.89 19.16 -25.76
CA ARG A 168 6.02 18.11 -26.79
C ARG A 168 7.39 17.45 -27.05
N GLY A 169 7.38 16.11 -26.94
CA GLY A 169 8.27 15.20 -27.66
C GLY A 169 7.59 13.84 -27.83
N THR A 170 7.17 13.55 -29.04
CA THR A 170 6.48 12.34 -29.52
C THR A 170 7.45 11.26 -30.03
N ALA A 171 6.93 10.03 -30.13
CA ALA A 171 7.08 9.07 -31.23
C ALA A 171 8.00 7.84 -31.09
N HIS A 172 7.54 6.80 -31.80
CA HIS A 172 8.16 5.54 -32.23
C HIS A 172 8.29 4.44 -31.15
N GLY A 173 7.80 3.22 -31.32
CA GLY A 173 7.43 2.47 -32.53
C GLY A 173 8.03 1.06 -32.40
N PRO A 174 7.29 -0.02 -32.69
CA PRO A 174 7.58 -1.37 -32.18
C PRO A 174 8.43 -2.19 -33.14
N ASP A 175 9.14 -3.22 -32.65
CA ASP A 175 9.56 -4.35 -33.47
C ASP A 175 9.61 -5.63 -32.63
N GLY A 176 9.02 -6.68 -33.20
CA GLY A 176 8.81 -7.97 -32.56
C GLY A 176 9.99 -8.93 -32.69
N ASP A 177 9.84 -10.10 -32.07
CA ASP A 177 10.51 -11.31 -32.53
C ASP A 177 9.63 -12.52 -32.16
N ASP A 178 9.05 -13.10 -33.21
CA ASP A 178 8.39 -14.39 -33.25
C ASP A 178 9.43 -15.50 -33.19
N ARG A 179 9.49 -16.29 -32.09
CA ARG A 179 10.03 -17.66 -32.12
C ARG A 179 9.34 -18.60 -31.13
N ASP A 180 8.41 -19.37 -31.66
CA ASP A 180 8.22 -20.81 -31.40
C ASP A 180 8.62 -21.51 -32.75
N PRO A 181 8.84 -22.84 -32.91
CA PRO A 181 8.58 -23.97 -32.01
C PRO A 181 9.63 -25.11 -32.02
N SER A 182 9.62 -25.97 -31.00
CA SER A 182 10.06 -27.39 -31.06
C SER A 182 9.79 -28.03 -29.69
N GLY A 183 8.97 -29.07 -29.51
CA GLY A 183 8.85 -30.26 -30.34
C GLY A 183 9.70 -31.39 -29.73
N GLY A 184 9.26 -31.97 -28.61
CA GLY A 184 9.89 -33.12 -27.97
C GLY A 184 8.85 -34.22 -27.66
N PRO A 185 9.09 -35.49 -28.06
CA PRO A 185 8.12 -36.57 -27.87
C PRO A 185 8.22 -37.29 -26.51
N VAL A 186 7.09 -37.92 -26.18
CA VAL A 186 6.71 -38.75 -25.03
C VAL A 186 7.60 -40.00 -24.83
N PRO A 187 7.61 -40.59 -23.61
CA PRO A 187 7.38 -42.03 -23.52
C PRO A 187 6.27 -42.41 -22.53
N ARG A 188 5.41 -43.34 -22.98
CA ARG A 188 4.38 -44.04 -22.21
C ARG A 188 5.03 -45.05 -21.26
N THR A 189 4.51 -45.17 -20.04
CA THR A 189 4.84 -46.28 -19.13
C THR A 189 3.57 -47.03 -18.75
N ALA A 190 3.68 -48.36 -18.81
CA ALA A 190 2.62 -49.35 -18.75
C ALA A 190 2.03 -49.57 -17.34
N ALA A 191 0.80 -50.06 -17.31
CA ALA A 191 0.10 -50.56 -16.12
C ALA A 191 0.54 -51.99 -15.75
N PRO A 192 0.48 -52.38 -14.46
CA PRO A 192 0.62 -53.76 -14.00
C PRO A 192 -0.76 -54.40 -13.66
N PRO A 193 -0.81 -55.71 -13.33
CA PRO A 193 -1.79 -56.70 -13.79
C PRO A 193 -3.16 -56.71 -13.08
#